data_AF-A0A140AYM2-F1
#
_entry.id   AF-A0A140AYM2-F1
#
_cell.length_a   1.000
_cell.length_b   1.000
_cell.length_c   1.000
_cell.angle_alpha   90.00
_cell.angle_beta   90.00
_cell.angle_gamma   90.00
#
_symmetry.space_group_name_H-M   'P 1'
#
loop_
_entity.id
_entity.type
_entity.pdbx_description
1 polymer ?
#
loop_
_entity_poly.entity_id
_entity_poly.type
_entity_poly.pdbx_seq_one_letter_code
_entity_poly.pdbx_strand_id
1 'polypeptide(L)' 'MNDEQRKNYCYLGDGVYAFFDGDGIWLRTGHHEAELCDDKIYLEPDVLESLNMFVEKVRQRNEISSEGVHGYVG' A
#
# COMPACT_ATOMS: atom_id res chain seq x y z
N MET A 1 22.18 6.10 3.58
CA MET A 1 21.43 4.83 3.74
C MET A 1 22.33 3.66 3.36
N ASN A 2 22.46 2.65 4.21
CA ASN A 2 23.29 1.47 3.92
C ASN A 2 22.49 0.40 3.13
N ASP A 3 23.16 -0.66 2.65
CA ASP A 3 22.56 -1.71 1.81
C ASP A 3 21.49 -2.53 2.55
N GLU A 4 21.61 -2.66 3.87
CA GLU A 4 20.66 -3.40 4.70
C GLU A 4 19.37 -2.60 4.90
N GLN A 5 19.48 -1.30 5.15
CA GLN A 5 18.35 -0.38 5.15
C GLN A 5 17.65 -0.42 3.79
N ARG A 6 18.39 -0.37 2.67
CA ARG A 6 17.81 -0.43 1.31
C ARG A 6 16.90 -1.62 1.06
N LYS A 7 17.19 -2.79 1.63
CA LYS A 7 16.35 -3.99 1.44
C LYS A 7 14.98 -3.85 2.09
N ASN A 8 14.86 -3.02 3.12
CA ASN A 8 13.64 -2.84 3.88
C ASN A 8 12.80 -1.65 3.39
N TYR A 9 13.25 -0.92 2.36
CA TYR A 9 12.48 0.17 1.74
C TYR A 9 11.85 -0.25 0.43
N CYS A 10 10.64 0.25 0.17
CA CYS A 10 9.95 0.06 -1.10
C CYS A 10 9.19 1.35 -1.49
N TYR A 11 9.33 1.80 -2.73
CA TYR A 11 8.49 2.87 -3.27
C TYR A 11 7.17 2.25 -3.77
N LEU A 12 6.04 2.73 -3.26
CA LEU A 12 4.71 2.19 -3.57
C LEU A 12 4.00 2.93 -4.72
N GLY A 13 4.56 4.04 -5.19
CA GLY A 13 3.90 4.94 -6.14
C GLY A 13 3.29 6.16 -5.44
N ASP A 14 2.90 7.16 -6.24
CA ASP A 14 2.20 8.37 -5.78
C ASP A 14 2.92 9.13 -4.63
N GLY A 15 4.26 9.15 -4.66
CA GLY A 15 5.05 9.78 -3.61
C GLY A 15 5.02 9.05 -2.26
N VAL A 16 4.52 7.82 -2.21
CA VAL A 16 4.44 6.98 -1.00
C VAL A 16 5.60 5.99 -0.93
N TYR A 17 6.23 5.92 0.23
CA TYR A 17 7.34 5.02 0.53
C TYR A 17 7.00 4.15 1.75
N ALA A 18 7.33 2.87 1.67
CA ALA A 18 7.21 1.91 2.77
C ALA A 18 8.59 1.55 3.32
N PHE A 19 8.67 1.37 4.64
CA PHE A 19 9.85 0.86 5.33
C PHE A 19 9.46 -0.17 6.39
N PHE A 20 10.04 -1.37 6.32
CA PHE A 20 9.88 -2.40 7.34
C PHE A 20 10.97 -2.28 8.41
N ASP A 21 10.57 -2.03 9.66
CA ASP A 21 11.52 -1.84 10.76
C ASP A 21 11.86 -3.12 11.53
N GLY A 22 11.20 -4.23 11.21
CA GLY A 22 11.34 -5.52 11.89
C GLY A 22 10.07 -5.97 12.61
N ASP A 23 9.20 -5.03 12.97
CA ASP A 23 7.94 -5.29 13.68
C ASP A 23 6.72 -4.83 12.88
N GLY A 24 6.84 -3.73 12.13
CA GLY A 24 5.75 -3.17 11.33
C GLY A 24 6.24 -2.34 10.15
N ILE A 25 5.29 -1.67 9.48
CA ILE A 25 5.57 -0.90 8.25
C ILE A 25 5.33 0.57 8.51
N TRP A 26 6.37 1.39 8.31
CA TRP A 26 6.24 2.83 8.19
C TRP A 26 5.89 3.20 6.76
N LEU A 27 4.73 3.84 6.57
CA LEU A 27 4.41 4.57 5.35
C LEU A 27 4.85 6.03 5.51
N ARG A 28 5.50 6.58 4.50
CA ARG A 28 5.97 7.96 4.44
C ARG A 28 5.57 8.60 3.13
N THR A 29 5.21 9.87 3.16
CA THR A 29 4.83 10.64 1.97
C THR A 29 5.87 11.72 1.65
N GLY A 30 6.00 12.06 0.36
CA GLY A 30 6.88 13.10 -0.14
C GLY A 30 8.36 12.68 -0.20
N HIS A 31 8.86 12.04 0.86
CA HIS A 31 10.23 11.56 0.96
C HIS A 31 10.34 10.23 1.72
N HIS A 32 11.35 9.42 1.35
CA HIS A 32 11.59 8.13 1.98
C HIS A 32 12.31 8.23 3.32
N GLU A 33 13.13 9.27 3.53
CA GLU A 33 13.82 9.51 4.80
C GLU A 33 12.88 10.06 5.88
N ALA A 34 12.98 9.53 7.10
CA ALA A 34 12.06 9.81 8.21
C ALA A 34 12.03 11.27 8.67
N GLU A 35 13.15 11.99 8.49
CA GLU A 35 13.31 13.39 8.91
C GLU A 35 12.85 14.38 7.83
N LEU A 36 12.66 13.90 6.60
CA LEU A 36 12.35 14.72 5.43
C LEU A 36 10.96 14.45 4.86
N CYS A 37 10.22 13.48 5.42
CA CYS A 37 8.87 13.16 4.96
C CYS A 37 7.85 14.18 5.48
N ASP A 38 6.81 14.44 4.69
CA ASP A 38 5.72 15.34 5.06
C ASP A 38 4.86 14.68 6.15
N ASP A 39 4.45 13.44 5.91
CA ASP A 39 3.67 12.62 6.83
C ASP A 39 4.26 11.22 7.00
N LYS A 40 3.93 10.60 8.14
CA LYS A 40 4.26 9.20 8.42
C LYS A 40 3.14 8.50 9.16
N ILE A 41 2.85 7.27 8.75
CA ILE A 41 1.87 6.37 9.35
C ILE A 41 2.58 5.07 9.70
N TYR A 42 2.38 4.56 10.90
CA TYR A 42 2.83 3.23 11.27
C TYR A 42 1.70 2.23 11.10
N LEU A 43 1.97 1.14 10.39
CA LEU A 43 1.06 0.02 10.23
C LEU A 43 1.56 -1.13 11.10
N GLU A 44 0.85 -1.34 12.20
CA GLU A 44 1.01 -2.54 13.02
C GLU A 44 0.53 -3.79 12.27
N PRO A 45 1.00 -5.00 12.64
CA PRO A 45 0.60 -6.24 11.99
C PRO A 45 -0.91 -6.43 11.84
N ASP A 46 -1.69 -6.18 12.90
CA ASP A 46 -3.14 -6.35 12.90
C ASP A 46 -3.86 -5.35 11.96
N VAL A 47 -3.28 -4.15 11.81
CA VAL A 47 -3.77 -3.14 10.86
C VAL A 47 -3.48 -3.59 9.43
N LEU A 48 -2.31 -4.16 9.17
CA LEU A 48 -1.96 -4.70 7.86
C LEU A 48 -2.86 -5.87 7.46
N GLU A 49 -3.17 -6.77 8.41
CA GLU A 49 -4.14 -7.86 8.18
C GLU A 49 -5.52 -7.30 7.79
N SER A 50 -6.01 -6.33 8.55
CA SER A 50 -7.29 -5.68 8.27
C SER A 50 -7.30 -4.96 6.91
N LEU A 51 -6.20 -4.32 6.54
CA LEU A 51 -6.03 -3.66 5.25
C LEU A 51 -6.06 -4.67 4.09
N ASN A 52 -5.37 -5.81 4.24
CA ASN A 52 -5.41 -6.88 3.24
C ASN A 52 -6.82 -7.41 3.05
N MET A 53 -7.57 -7.65 4.13
CA MET A 53 -8.98 -8.04 4.04
C MET A 53 -9.84 -6.98 3.34
N PHE A 54 -9.54 -5.69 3.55
CA PHE A 54 -10.24 -4.61 2.85
C PHE A 54 -9.93 -4.59 1.35
N VAL A 55 -8.66 -4.76 0.96
CA VAL A 55 -8.24 -4.82 -0.45
C VAL A 55 -8.96 -5.96 -1.19
N GLU A 56 -9.06 -7.14 -0.58
CA GLU A 56 -9.80 -8.27 -1.18
C GLU A 56 -11.28 -7.94 -1.41
N LYS A 57 -11.93 -7.25 -0.47
CA LYS A 57 -13.31 -6.77 -0.64
C LYS A 57 -13.45 -5.76 -1.76
N VAL A 58 -12.47 -4.86 -1.92
CA VAL A 58 -12.46 -3.86 -3.01
C VAL A 58 -12.31 -4.55 -4.37
N ARG A 59 -11.41 -5.53 -4.48
CA ARG A 59 -11.19 -6.31 -5.72
C ARG A 59 -12.45 -7.03 -6.17
N GLN A 60 -13.12 -7.74 -5.26
CA GLN A 60 -14.36 -8.46 -5.56
C GLN A 60 -15.48 -7.52 -6.08
N ARG A 61 -15.58 -6.29 -5.56
CA ARG A 61 -16.54 -5.29 -6.05
C ARG A 61 -16.26 -4.84 -7.49
N ASN A 62 -14.98 -4.72 -7.85
CA ASN A 62 -14.57 -4.30 -9.19
C ASN A 62 -14.82 -5.42 -10.23
N GLU A 63 -14.66 -6.68 -9.85
CA GLU A 63 -14.94 -7.84 -10.72
C GLU A 63 -16.44 -7.97 -11.02
N ILE A 64 -17.30 -7.84 -10.00
CA ILE A 64 -18.77 -7.87 -10.16
C ILE A 64 -19.25 -6.74 -11.07
N SER A 65 -18.56 -5.59 -11.07
CA SER A 65 -18.90 -4.44 -11.93
C SER A 65 -18.46 -4.61 -13.38
N SER A 66 -17.58 -5.57 -13.69
CA SER A 66 -17.00 -5.80 -15.02
C SER A 66 -17.81 -6.81 -15.86
N GLU A 67 -18.64 -7.65 -15.24
CA GLU A 67 -19.48 -8.64 -15.92
C GLU A 67 -20.83 -8.07 -16.44
N GLY A 68 -21.09 -6.76 -16.25
CA GLY A 68 -22.34 -6.10 -16.66
C GLY A 68 -22.37 -5.53 -18.09
N VAL A 69 -21.32 -5.68 -18.89
CA VAL A 69 -21.21 -5.06 -20.23
C VAL A 69 -21.06 -6.12 -21.34
N HIS A 70 -22.08 -6.96 -21.51
CA HIS A 70 -22.25 -7.69 -22.77
C HIS A 70 -23.74 -7.93 -23.06
N GLY A 71 -24.35 -7.01 -23.81
CA GLY A 71 -25.75 -7.19 -24.19
C GLY A 71 -26.42 -6.01 -24.88
N TYR A 72 -25.84 -5.49 -25.97
CA TYR A 72 -26.62 -4.83 -27.02
C TYR A 72 -25.98 -5.13 -28.38
N VAL A 73 -26.51 -6.16 -29.05
CA VAL A 73 -26.33 -6.40 -30.49
C VAL A 73 -27.54 -5.75 -31.16
N GLY A 74 -27.30 -4.70 -31.93
CA GLY A 74 -28.25 -4.14 -32.90
C GLY A 74 -27.98 -4.70 -34.29
#